data_AF-A0A2I0LH96-F1
#
_entry.id   AF-A0A2I0LH96-F1
#
_cell.length_a   1.000
_cell.length_b   1.000
_cell.length_c   1.000
_cell.angle_alpha   90.00
_cell.angle_beta   90.00
_cell.angle_gamma   90.00
#
_symmetry.space_group_name_H-M   'P 1'
#
loop_
_entity.id
_entity.type
_entity.pdbx_description
1 polymer ?
#
loop_
_entity_poly.entity_id
_entity_poly.type
_entity_poly.pdbx_seq_one_letter_code
_entity_poly.pdbx_strand_id
1 'polypeptide(L)'
;MEPTLLMLDEPTNHLDLNAVIWLNNYLQSWKKTLLVVSHDQGFLDDVCTDIIHLDAQRLFYYRGNYMTFKKMYQQKQKELLKQFEKQEKKLRDLKAGGKSTKQA
;
A
#
# COMPACT_ATOMS: atom_id res chain seq x y z
N MET A 1 -14.95 -15.19 -25.34
CA MET A 1 -13.48 -14.95 -25.33
C MET A 1 -13.12 -14.39 -23.97
N GLU A 2 -12.14 -14.98 -23.29
CA GLU A 2 -11.63 -14.46 -22.02
C GLU A 2 -10.46 -13.50 -22.30
N PRO A 3 -10.47 -12.25 -21.81
CA PRO A 3 -9.40 -11.30 -22.05
C PRO A 3 -8.10 -11.71 -21.35
N THR A 4 -6.95 -11.41 -21.95
CA THR A 4 -5.62 -11.67 -21.34
C THR A 4 -5.38 -10.84 -20.08
N LEU A 5 -5.89 -9.61 -20.09
CA LEU A 5 -5.85 -8.68 -18.97
C LEU A 5 -7.26 -8.15 -18.73
N LEU A 6 -7.76 -8.33 -17.51
CA LEU A 6 -9.04 -7.76 -17.07
C LEU A 6 -8.76 -6.61 -16.10
N MET A 7 -9.25 -5.42 -16.41
CA MET A 7 -9.14 -4.23 -15.55
C MET A 7 -10.52 -3.88 -15.00
N LEU A 8 -10.63 -3.78 -13.68
CA LEU A 8 -11.88 -3.47 -12.97
C LEU A 8 -11.68 -2.25 -12.08
N ASP A 9 -12.57 -1.28 -12.18
CA ASP A 9 -12.58 -0.09 -11.33
C ASP A 9 -13.81 -0.14 -10.41
N GLU A 10 -13.56 -0.23 -9.10
CA GLU A 10 -14.54 -0.40 -8.03
C GLU A 10 -15.70 -1.38 -8.34
N PRO A 11 -15.41 -2.66 -8.69
CA PRO A 11 -16.42 -3.57 -9.21
C PRO A 11 -17.48 -3.99 -8.18
N THR A 12 -17.26 -3.74 -6.88
CA THR A 12 -18.18 -4.11 -5.80
C THR A 12 -19.19 -3.01 -5.42
N ASN A 13 -19.00 -1.77 -5.88
CA ASN A 13 -19.72 -0.60 -5.35
C ASN A 13 -21.24 -0.60 -5.62
N HIS A 14 -21.67 -1.20 -6.73
CA HIS A 14 -23.08 -1.25 -7.14
C HIS A 14 -23.68 -2.67 -7.11
N LEU A 15 -23.00 -3.60 -6.44
CA LEU A 15 -23.42 -4.99 -6.34
C LEU A 15 -24.10 -5.25 -4.99
N ASP A 16 -25.11 -6.11 -5.01
CA ASP A 16 -25.63 -6.69 -3.77
C ASP A 16 -24.63 -7.71 -3.19
N LEU A 17 -24.84 -8.10 -1.94
CA LEU A 17 -23.93 -9.01 -1.23
C LEU A 17 -23.74 -10.36 -1.96
N ASN A 18 -24.80 -10.90 -2.56
CA ASN A 18 -24.73 -12.18 -3.27
C ASN A 18 -23.89 -12.06 -4.53
N ALA A 19 -24.04 -10.96 -5.28
CA ALA A 19 -23.26 -10.66 -6.45
C ALA A 19 -21.79 -10.41 -6.11
N VAL A 20 -21.49 -9.74 -4.98
CA VAL A 20 -20.11 -9.59 -4.48
C VAL A 20 -19.47 -10.95 -4.16
N ILE A 21 -20.18 -11.83 -3.45
CA ILE A 21 -19.68 -13.17 -3.11
C ILE A 21 -19.44 -13.99 -4.38
N TRP A 22 -20.38 -13.96 -5.33
CA TRP A 22 -20.22 -14.63 -6.61
C TRP A 22 -19.01 -14.10 -7.38
N LEU A 23 -18.85 -12.77 -7.46
CA LEU A 23 -17.74 -12.12 -8.15
C LEU A 23 -16.40 -12.48 -7.50
N ASN A 24 -16.31 -12.47 -6.17
CA ASN A 24 -15.11 -12.85 -5.44
C ASN A 24 -14.70 -14.30 -5.79
N ASN A 25 -15.64 -15.25 -5.68
CA ASN A 25 -15.38 -16.65 -6.04
C ASN A 25 -14.98 -16.83 -7.51
N TYR A 26 -15.63 -16.10 -8.41
CA TYR A 26 -15.30 -16.13 -9.83
C TYR A 26 -13.87 -15.64 -10.09
N LEU A 27 -13.49 -14.52 -9.49
CA LEU A 27 -12.17 -13.91 -9.69
C LEU A 27 -11.04 -14.68 -8.99
N GLN A 28 -11.30 -15.38 -7.89
CA GLN A 28 -10.33 -16.30 -7.27
C GLN A 28 -9.90 -17.42 -8.23
N SER A 29 -10.80 -17.85 -9.11
CA SER A 29 -10.53 -18.90 -10.12
C SER A 29 -9.93 -18.36 -11.42
N TRP A 30 -9.75 -17.03 -11.53
CA TRP A 30 -9.30 -16.37 -12.74
C TRP A 30 -7.83 -16.70 -13.02
N LYS A 31 -7.57 -17.37 -14.15
CA LYS A 31 -6.22 -17.86 -14.51
C LYS A 31 -5.33 -16.81 -15.19
N LYS A 32 -5.90 -15.68 -15.59
CA LYS A 32 -5.24 -14.64 -16.38
C LYS A 32 -4.92 -13.43 -15.51
N THR A 33 -4.33 -12.39 -16.10
CA THR A 33 -3.96 -11.19 -15.34
C THR A 33 -5.20 -10.38 -14.99
N LEU A 34 -5.26 -9.94 -13.74
CA LEU A 34 -6.31 -9.08 -13.19
C LEU A 34 -5.67 -7.82 -12.62
N LEU A 35 -6.25 -6.66 -12.91
CA LEU A 35 -5.91 -5.40 -12.26
C LEU A 35 -7.21 -4.81 -11.70
N VAL A 36 -7.31 -4.73 -10.38
CA VAL A 36 -8.51 -4.21 -9.71
C VAL A 36 -8.16 -3.00 -8.88
N VAL A 37 -9.00 -1.97 -8.98
CA VAL A 37 -9.07 -0.87 -8.02
C VAL A 37 -10.27 -1.15 -7.12
N SER A 38 -10.03 -1.22 -5.81
CA SER A 38 -11.08 -1.44 -4.81
C SER A 38 -10.67 -0.86 -3.46
N HIS A 39 -11.65 -0.45 -2.67
CA HIS A 39 -11.49 -0.08 -1.27
C HIS A 39 -11.89 -1.20 -0.30
N ASP A 40 -12.43 -2.31 -0.81
CA ASP A 40 -12.83 -3.48 -0.01
C ASP A 40 -11.61 -4.33 0.35
N GLN A 41 -11.27 -4.35 1.64
CA GLN A 41 -10.12 -5.07 2.16
C GLN A 41 -10.26 -6.58 2.04
N GLY A 42 -11.47 -7.13 2.23
CA GLY A 42 -11.71 -8.58 2.18
C GLY A 42 -11.58 -9.10 0.75
N PHE A 43 -12.22 -8.39 -0.19
CA PHE A 43 -12.11 -8.71 -1.61
C PHE A 43 -10.64 -8.67 -2.11
N LEU A 44 -9.88 -7.63 -1.74
CA LEU A 44 -8.47 -7.53 -2.10
C LEU A 44 -7.62 -8.62 -1.42
N ASP A 45 -7.99 -9.05 -0.21
CA ASP A 45 -7.25 -10.10 0.50
C ASP A 45 -7.45 -11.49 -0.13
N ASP A 46 -8.67 -11.74 -0.61
CA ASP A 46 -9.08 -13.02 -1.20
C ASP A 46 -8.63 -13.18 -2.67
N VAL A 47 -8.66 -12.10 -3.45
CA VAL A 47 -8.43 -12.15 -4.91
C VAL A 47 -7.02 -11.75 -5.32
N CYS A 48 -6.41 -10.76 -4.65
CA CYS A 48 -5.17 -10.14 -5.14
C CYS A 48 -3.92 -10.85 -4.63
N THR A 49 -2.98 -11.11 -5.54
CA THR A 49 -1.67 -11.69 -5.23
C THR A 49 -0.59 -10.65 -4.94
N ASP A 50 -0.79 -9.44 -5.42
CA ASP A 50 0.13 -8.31 -5.36
C ASP A 50 -0.68 -7.02 -5.19
N ILE A 51 -0.12 -6.05 -4.47
CA ILE A 51 -0.73 -4.74 -4.24
C ILE A 51 0.15 -3.65 -4.85
N ILE A 52 -0.48 -2.78 -5.62
CA ILE A 52 0.13 -1.56 -6.13
C ILE A 52 -0.43 -0.39 -5.31
N HIS A 53 0.43 0.22 -4.50
CA HIS A 53 0.08 1.36 -3.66
C HIS A 53 0.49 2.66 -4.35
N LEU A 54 -0.49 3.51 -4.66
CA LEU A 54 -0.26 4.86 -5.17
C LEU A 54 -0.11 5.82 -3.98
N ASP A 55 1.09 6.34 -3.78
CA ASP A 55 1.40 7.30 -2.71
C ASP A 55 2.41 8.34 -3.21
N ALA A 56 2.22 9.60 -2.83
CA ALA A 56 3.03 10.75 -3.27
C ALA A 56 3.28 10.76 -4.80
N GLN A 57 2.24 10.52 -5.59
CA GLN A 57 2.29 10.45 -7.07
C GLN A 57 3.22 9.35 -7.61
N ARG A 58 3.54 8.33 -6.81
CA ARG A 58 4.40 7.20 -7.18
C ARG A 58 3.72 5.86 -6.89
N LEU A 59 4.04 4.86 -7.69
CA LEU A 59 3.56 3.49 -7.51
C LEU A 59 4.60 2.67 -6.73
N PHE A 60 4.16 2.04 -5.66
CA PHE A 60 4.94 1.12 -4.85
C PHE A 60 4.34 -0.28 -4.95
N TYR A 61 5.18 -1.26 -5.26
CA TYR A 61 4.77 -2.64 -5.48
C TYR A 61 5.04 -3.47 -4.22
N TYR A 62 4.03 -4.21 -3.79
CA TYR A 62 4.09 -5.09 -2.63
C TYR A 62 3.60 -6.47 -3.03
N ARG A 63 4.41 -7.49 -2.78
CA ARG A 63 4.04 -8.88 -3.04
C ARG A 63 3.21 -9.41 -1.87
N GLY A 64 2.11 -10.09 -2.19
CA GLY A 64 1.15 -10.60 -1.23
C GLY A 64 -0.14 -9.80 -1.24
N ASN A 65 -1.10 -10.29 -0.46
CA ASN A 65 -2.44 -9.76 -0.36
C ASN A 65 -2.51 -8.44 0.44
N TYR A 66 -3.71 -7.88 0.58
CA TYR A 66 -3.91 -6.59 1.24
C TYR A 66 -3.42 -6.59 2.70
N MET A 67 -3.64 -7.67 3.46
CA MET A 67 -3.15 -7.76 4.84
C MET A 67 -1.62 -7.71 4.90
N THR A 68 -0.95 -8.35 3.96
CA THR A 68 0.51 -8.36 3.86
C THR A 68 1.03 -6.95 3.53
N PHE A 69 0.42 -6.28 2.55
CA PHE A 69 0.69 -4.87 2.25
C PHE A 69 0.53 -3.98 3.49
N LYS A 70 -0.60 -4.09 4.19
CA LYS A 70 -0.90 -3.26 5.37
C LYS A 70 0.17 -3.40 6.46
N LYS A 71 0.64 -4.62 6.72
CA LYS A 71 1.72 -4.89 7.68
C LYS A 71 3.04 -4.24 7.23
N MET A 72 3.44 -4.45 5.97
CA MET A 72 4.67 -3.87 5.42
C MET A 72 4.63 -2.34 5.42
N TYR A 73 3.48 -1.76 5.05
CA TYR A 73 3.28 -0.32 5.03
C TYR A 73 3.41 0.29 6.43
N GLN A 74 2.75 -0.30 7.44
CA GLN A 74 2.86 0.14 8.83
C GLN A 74 4.29 0.06 9.36
N GLN A 75 5.03 -0.99 9.01
CA GLN A 75 6.43 -1.12 9.38
C GLN A 75 7.29 -0.01 8.75
N LYS A 76 7.12 0.21 7.44
CA LYS A 76 7.82 1.28 6.70
C LYS A 76 7.56 2.66 7.31
N GLN A 77 6.32 2.96 7.69
CA GLN A 77 5.96 4.23 8.33
C GLN A 77 6.64 4.39 9.70
N LYS A 78 6.68 3.34 10.52
CA LYS A 78 7.40 3.37 11.81
C LYS A 78 8.89 3.58 11.64
N GLU A 79 9.50 2.97 10.64
CA GLU A 79 10.93 3.13 10.34
C GLU A 79 11.23 4.56 9.87
N LEU A 80 10.40 5.13 8.99
CA LEU A 80 10.52 6.51 8.53
C LEU A 80 10.43 7.50 9.69
N LEU A 81 9.45 7.34 10.57
CA LEU A 81 9.30 8.20 11.75
C LEU A 81 10.53 8.14 12.66
N LYS A 82 11.04 6.94 12.96
CA LYS A 82 12.26 6.77 13.76
C LYS A 82 13.49 7.41 13.12
N GLN A 83 13.60 7.34 11.79
CA GLN A 83 14.70 7.98 11.06
C GLN A 83 14.59 9.50 11.11
N PHE A 84 13.38 10.03 10.93
CA PHE A 84 13.08 11.45 11.04
C PHE A 84 13.44 11.99 12.43
N GLU A 85 12.98 11.35 13.51
CA GLU A 85 13.31 11.73 14.90
C GLU A 85 14.83 11.72 15.16
N LYS A 86 15.54 10.70 14.66
CA LYS A 86 17.02 10.64 14.76
C LYS A 86 17.69 11.79 14.01
N GLN A 87 17.18 12.14 12.84
CA GLN A 87 17.71 13.22 12.02
C GLN A 87 17.46 14.59 12.65
N GLU A 88 16.26 14.82 13.20
CA GLU A 88 15.92 16.03 13.93
C GLU A 88 16.80 16.22 15.17
N LYS A 89 17.01 15.15 15.96
CA LYS A 89 17.89 15.21 17.13
C LYS A 89 19.32 15.59 16.74
N LYS A 90 19.89 14.94 15.71
CA LYS A 90 21.22 15.29 15.19
C LYS A 90 21.30 16.75 14.75
N LEU A 91 20.28 17.24 14.04
CA LEU A 91 20.22 18.62 13.58
C LEU A 91 20.20 19.60 14.76
N ARG A 92 19.46 19.27 15.83
CA ARG A 92 19.41 20.06 17.07
C ARG A 92 20.75 20.11 17.78
N ASP A 93 21.42 18.96 17.93
CA ASP A 93 22.72 18.87 18.60
C ASP A 93 23.81 19.64 17.83
N LEU A 94 23.82 19.55 16.48
CA LEU A 94 24.72 20.32 15.63
C LEU A 94 24.49 21.84 15.74
N LYS A 95 23.23 22.29 15.75
CA LYS A 95 22.90 23.71 15.95
C LYS A 95 23.30 24.22 17.33
N ALA A 96 23.27 23.38 18.36
CA ALA A 96 23.74 23.72 19.70
C ALA A 96 25.27 23.80 19.77
N GLY A 97 25.99 22.87 19.14
CA GLY A 97 27.46 22.85 19.11
C GLY A 97 28.08 23.99 18.27
N GLY A 98 27.46 24.36 17.15
CA GLY A 98 27.96 25.42 16.26
C GLY A 98 27.92 26.85 16.84
N LYS A 99 27.20 27.07 17.96
CA LYS A 99 27.21 28.36 18.68
C LYS A 99 28.44 28.53 19.60
N SER A 100 29.18 27.46 19.90
CA SER A 100 30.27 27.48 20.88
C SER A 100 31.63 27.92 20.32
N THR A 101 31.80 28.03 19.01
CA THR A 101 33.13 28.23 18.36
C THR A 101 33.33 29.63 17.76
N LYS A 102 32.44 30.60 18.01
CA LYS A 102 32.53 31.98 17.47
C LYS A 102 32.91 33.05 18.49
N GLN A 103 33.48 32.68 19.64
CA GLN A 103 34.08 33.62 20.59
C GLN A 103 35.50 33.16 20.93
N ALA A 104 36.46 33.58 20.11
CA ALA A 104 37.88 33.64 20.44
C ALA A 104 38.51 34.75 19.59
#